data_AF-A0A7H8GVC3-F1
#
_entry.id   AF-A0A7H8GVC3-F1
#
_cell.length_a   1.000
_cell.length_b   1.000
_cell.length_c   1.000
_cell.angle_alpha   90.00
_cell.angle_beta   90.00
_cell.angle_gamma   90.00
#
_symmetry.space_group_name_H-M   'P 1'
#
loop_
_entity.id
_entity.type
_entity.pdbx_description
1 polymer ?
#
loop_
_entity_poly.entity_id
_entity_poly.type
_entity_poly.pdbx_seq_one_letter_code
_entity_poly.pdbx_strand_id
1 'polypeptide(L)'
;MKKPPALKGRTDPVFDLLVRPPHKHRLADYLALLKPLDDQGRYLPFEALRYRWAPGLDAKLCWALVKKARAAQHINLLPLGEPVQWGKFLLTPLAQKTISIVDRQASTAALEYMTSQIGERAHFSYLLNDLIEDEAIASSQLEGAATTTRVAKDMLKQQRLPRTPDERMVMGNYRMMNFAWERRYELMSVELITAIHRVGVEGIDDEKYSPGVFRINDEVVVQDGAGNTVHRPPPAAGLAARLERLSHWLNLPEGSPHEKNYLHPLIKAITLHFALGYEHPFRDGNGRVARALFYWFMFKNEFAAFRYIAISLLLRNAPVKYGRSYLHTEADELDLTYFIEFQCSVIQRAVLGFTDVYRESVGCTEAFERRLTNCGFFDQLTEKQRALYEVARNGVAREFTASNVAENFACSYSEAASALDGLDELRVFERRKMGREWVLFLRNPVGGWKHGSEFLRPHVATA
;
A
#
# COMPACT_ATOMS: atom_id res chain seq x y z
N MET A 1 -9.77 3.69 25.02
CA MET A 1 -8.82 4.78 24.68
C MET A 1 -9.03 5.94 25.64
N LYS A 2 -7.99 6.49 26.26
CA LYS A 2 -8.11 7.67 27.13
C LYS A 2 -7.95 8.95 26.32
N LYS A 3 -8.99 9.79 26.29
CA LYS A 3 -8.96 11.06 25.54
C LYS A 3 -7.98 12.05 26.18
N PRO A 4 -7.33 12.89 25.36
CA PRO A 4 -6.53 14.00 25.87
C PRO A 4 -7.39 14.97 26.72
N PRO A 5 -6.79 15.64 27.73
CA PRO A 5 -7.42 16.75 28.41
C PRO A 5 -7.86 17.83 27.41
N ALA A 6 -9.06 18.38 27.59
CA ALA A 6 -9.53 19.50 26.79
C ALA A 6 -8.68 20.75 27.09
N LEU A 7 -8.19 21.39 26.02
CA LEU A 7 -7.38 22.60 26.04
C LEU A 7 -8.12 23.68 25.28
N LYS A 8 -8.12 24.92 25.78
CA LYS A 8 -8.66 26.09 25.06
C LYS A 8 -7.67 26.66 24.03
N GLY A 9 -6.46 26.08 23.94
CA GLY A 9 -5.47 26.36 22.90
C GLY A 9 -4.45 27.41 23.32
N ARG A 10 -4.26 28.46 22.50
CA ARG A 10 -3.29 29.53 22.79
C ARG A 10 -3.63 30.30 24.08
N THR A 11 -4.91 30.37 24.43
CA THR A 11 -5.45 31.10 25.60
C THR A 11 -5.32 30.34 26.92
N ASP A 12 -4.93 29.06 26.90
CA ASP A 12 -4.64 28.36 28.15
C ASP A 12 -3.42 29.01 28.83
N PRO A 13 -3.54 29.43 30.11
CA PRO A 13 -2.49 30.13 30.87
C PRO A 13 -1.39 29.17 31.34
N VAL A 14 -0.94 28.27 30.45
CA VAL A 14 0.01 27.19 30.76
C VAL A 14 1.28 27.78 31.36
N PHE A 15 1.87 28.78 30.70
CA PHE A 15 3.12 29.39 31.19
C PHE A 15 2.91 30.16 32.50
N ASP A 16 1.77 30.83 32.68
CA ASP A 16 1.43 31.52 33.94
C ASP A 16 1.27 30.54 35.11
N LEU A 17 0.72 29.35 34.85
CA LEU A 17 0.60 28.28 35.84
C LEU A 17 1.97 27.66 36.15
N LEU A 18 2.83 27.49 35.15
CA LEU A 18 4.17 26.91 35.33
C LEU A 18 5.10 27.76 36.19
N VAL A 19 4.94 29.09 36.19
CA VAL A 19 5.76 29.99 37.03
C VAL A 19 5.27 30.08 38.48
N ARG A 20 4.18 29.40 38.84
CA ARG A 20 3.60 29.37 40.20
C ARG A 20 3.91 28.04 40.90
N PRO A 21 4.09 28.01 42.23
CA PRO A 21 4.13 26.75 42.99
C PRO A 21 2.82 25.95 42.83
N PRO A 22 2.86 24.60 42.82
CA PRO A 22 4.05 23.76 42.97
C PRO A 22 4.85 23.59 41.68
N HIS A 23 4.30 23.96 40.51
CA HIS A 23 4.89 23.68 39.20
C HIS A 23 6.25 24.35 38.98
N LYS A 24 6.44 25.55 39.54
CA LYS A 24 7.72 26.31 39.48
C LYS A 24 8.92 25.48 39.95
N HIS A 25 8.75 24.63 40.97
CA HIS A 25 9.83 23.79 41.51
C HIS A 25 10.29 22.72 40.53
N ARG A 26 9.47 22.40 39.53
CA ARG A 26 9.74 21.38 38.51
C ARG A 26 9.67 21.95 37.09
N LEU A 27 9.94 23.25 36.95
CA LEU A 27 9.82 23.97 35.68
C LEU A 27 10.65 23.33 34.57
N ALA A 28 11.87 22.87 34.87
CA ALA A 28 12.73 22.19 33.90
C ALA A 28 12.09 20.90 33.35
N ASP A 29 11.48 20.08 34.21
CA ASP A 29 10.79 18.85 33.80
C ASP A 29 9.61 19.15 32.87
N TYR A 30 8.87 20.22 33.14
CA TYR A 30 7.78 20.68 32.27
C TYR A 30 8.31 21.18 30.93
N LEU A 31 9.30 22.09 30.93
CA LEU A 31 9.83 22.68 29.71
C LEU A 31 10.49 21.63 28.80
N ALA A 32 11.03 20.55 29.35
CA ALA A 32 11.53 19.40 28.59
C ALA A 32 10.45 18.70 27.73
N LEU A 33 9.16 18.95 28.01
CA LEU A 33 8.01 18.44 27.24
C LEU A 33 7.53 19.40 26.14
N LEU A 34 8.11 20.60 26.01
CA LEU A 34 7.81 21.56 24.94
C LEU A 34 8.47 21.12 23.62
N LYS A 35 8.16 19.91 23.18
CA LYS A 35 8.66 19.28 21.95
C LYS A 35 7.55 18.42 21.34
N PRO A 36 7.48 18.29 19.99
CA PRO A 36 6.38 17.58 19.34
C PRO A 36 6.47 16.05 19.47
N LEU A 37 7.69 15.54 19.60
CA LEU A 37 8.06 14.13 19.68
C LEU A 37 8.65 13.82 21.06
N ASP A 38 8.60 12.56 21.48
CA ASP A 38 9.35 12.15 22.67
C ASP A 38 10.87 12.07 22.40
N ASP A 39 11.66 11.76 23.44
CA ASP A 39 13.12 11.67 23.33
C ASP A 39 13.63 10.55 22.41
N GLN A 40 12.74 9.64 21.99
CA GLN A 40 13.04 8.59 21.01
C GLN A 40 12.56 8.95 19.60
N GLY A 41 12.05 10.17 19.39
CA GLY A 41 11.57 10.65 18.10
C GLY A 41 10.19 10.11 17.70
N ARG A 42 9.38 9.62 18.65
CA ARG A 42 8.06 9.02 18.38
C ARG A 42 6.92 10.03 18.53
N TYR A 43 5.94 10.01 17.63
CA TYR A 43 4.75 10.86 17.71
C TYR A 43 3.60 10.17 18.47
N LEU A 44 3.75 10.10 19.80
CA LEU A 44 2.85 9.29 20.62
C LEU A 44 1.53 10.01 20.97
N PRO A 45 0.38 9.29 21.04
CA PRO A 45 -0.87 9.84 21.53
C PRO A 45 -0.83 10.08 23.05
N PHE A 46 -1.72 10.95 23.55
CA PHE A 46 -1.79 11.30 24.98
C PHE A 46 -1.77 10.09 25.90
N GLU A 47 -2.56 9.05 25.58
CA GLU A 47 -2.67 7.88 26.44
C GLU A 47 -1.37 7.07 26.56
N ALA A 48 -0.46 7.18 25.59
CA ALA A 48 0.87 6.59 25.64
C ALA A 48 1.89 7.53 26.30
N LEU A 49 1.81 8.83 26.01
CA LEU A 49 2.74 9.83 26.58
C LEU A 49 2.59 9.99 28.09
N ARG A 50 1.36 9.96 28.61
CA ARG A 50 1.10 10.24 30.03
C ARG A 50 1.80 9.30 31.02
N TYR A 51 2.21 8.12 30.56
CA TYR A 51 2.95 7.13 31.35
C TYR A 51 4.48 7.32 31.29
N ARG A 52 4.96 8.21 30.42
CA ARG A 52 6.39 8.49 30.19
C ARG A 52 6.84 9.76 30.89
N TRP A 53 5.92 10.55 31.44
CA TRP A 53 6.25 11.76 32.17
C TRP A 53 6.72 11.43 33.58
N ALA A 54 7.59 12.27 34.13
CA ALA A 54 8.11 12.10 35.47
C ALA A 54 6.95 12.06 36.49
N PRO A 55 7.00 11.16 37.50
CA PRO A 55 5.93 11.04 38.50
C PRO A 55 5.66 12.36 39.21
N GLY A 56 4.39 12.70 39.46
CA GLY A 56 4.00 13.92 40.18
C GLY A 56 3.88 15.19 39.33
N LEU A 57 4.08 15.12 38.01
CA LEU A 57 3.74 16.22 37.11
C LEU A 57 2.23 16.25 36.80
N ASP A 58 1.68 17.45 36.73
CA ASP A 58 0.32 17.70 36.26
C ASP A 58 0.17 17.31 34.78
N ALA A 59 -0.62 16.26 34.53
CA ALA A 59 -0.83 15.69 33.20
C ALA A 59 -1.48 16.66 32.21
N LYS A 60 -2.30 17.62 32.67
CA LYS A 60 -2.93 18.62 31.82
C LYS A 60 -1.91 19.64 31.33
N LEU A 61 -1.03 20.13 32.22
CA LEU A 61 0.06 21.02 31.85
C LEU A 61 1.09 20.33 30.94
N CYS A 62 1.46 19.07 31.24
CA CYS A 62 2.32 18.26 30.38
C CYS A 62 1.74 18.13 28.96
N TRP A 63 0.47 17.74 28.85
CA TRP A 63 -0.19 17.63 27.55
C TRP A 63 -0.27 18.96 26.82
N ALA A 64 -0.55 20.05 27.53
CA ALA A 64 -0.64 21.38 26.93
C ALA A 64 0.68 21.86 26.34
N LEU A 65 1.81 21.54 26.96
CA LEU A 65 3.14 21.86 26.41
C LEU A 65 3.42 21.08 25.12
N VAL A 66 3.18 19.77 25.13
CA VAL A 66 3.31 18.93 23.92
C VAL A 66 2.41 19.46 22.80
N LYS A 67 1.15 19.77 23.10
CA LYS A 67 0.20 20.32 22.11
C LYS A 67 0.62 21.68 21.58
N LYS A 68 1.14 22.59 22.43
CA LYS A 68 1.68 23.88 21.96
C LYS A 68 2.86 23.68 21.01
N ALA A 69 3.77 22.76 21.31
CA ALA A 69 4.90 22.44 20.44
C ALA A 69 4.46 21.86 19.08
N ARG A 70 3.48 20.94 19.09
CA ARG A 70 2.89 20.36 17.87
C ARG A 70 2.16 21.40 17.03
N ALA A 71 1.27 22.17 17.66
CA ALA A 71 0.47 23.19 16.99
C ALA A 71 1.31 24.30 16.34
N ALA A 72 2.52 24.58 16.87
CA ALA A 72 3.44 25.54 16.27
C ALA A 72 4.04 25.06 14.93
N GLN A 73 4.00 23.75 14.64
CA GLN A 73 4.59 23.14 13.45
C GLN A 73 3.54 22.47 12.54
N HIS A 74 2.25 22.52 12.90
CA HIS A 74 1.20 21.94 12.09
C HIS A 74 1.06 22.65 10.75
N ILE A 75 0.88 21.84 9.72
CA ILE A 75 0.38 22.24 8.40
C ILE A 75 -1.10 21.86 8.35
N ASN A 76 -1.93 22.74 7.81
CA ASN A 76 -3.33 22.45 7.54
C ASN A 76 -3.43 21.65 6.23
N LEU A 77 -4.03 20.46 6.30
CA LEU A 77 -4.24 19.58 5.16
C LEU A 77 -5.54 19.94 4.45
N LEU A 78 -6.68 19.44 4.95
CA LEU A 78 -7.99 19.64 4.34
C LEU A 78 -9.11 19.79 5.38
N PRO A 79 -10.19 20.53 5.07
CA PRO A 79 -11.34 20.67 5.94
C PRO A 79 -12.29 19.47 5.84
N LEU A 80 -12.50 18.76 6.96
CA LEU A 80 -13.29 17.53 7.07
C LEU A 80 -14.50 17.69 7.99
N GLY A 81 -15.53 16.87 7.74
CA GLY A 81 -16.68 16.72 8.62
C GLY A 81 -17.62 17.91 8.71
N GLU A 82 -18.57 17.79 9.63
CA GLU A 82 -19.56 18.81 10.00
C GLU A 82 -19.83 18.68 11.51
N PRO A 83 -19.54 19.72 12.34
CA PRO A 83 -18.94 20.99 11.96
C PRO A 83 -17.53 20.82 11.37
N VAL A 84 -17.20 21.70 10.43
CA VAL A 84 -15.94 21.63 9.70
C VAL A 84 -14.74 21.76 10.65
N GLN A 85 -13.82 20.81 10.56
CA GLN A 85 -12.54 20.84 11.25
C GLN A 85 -11.39 20.65 10.27
N TRP A 86 -10.30 21.40 10.47
CA TRP A 86 -9.09 21.23 9.67
C TRP A 86 -8.31 20.01 10.13
N GLY A 87 -8.07 19.09 9.20
CA GLY A 87 -7.07 18.05 9.36
C GLY A 87 -5.68 18.68 9.44
N LYS A 88 -4.89 18.26 10.43
CA LYS A 88 -3.56 18.83 10.72
C LYS A 88 -2.51 17.76 10.57
N PHE A 89 -1.30 18.17 10.19
CA PHE A 89 -0.16 17.27 10.04
C PHE A 89 1.14 17.93 10.48
N LEU A 90 1.98 17.15 11.16
CA LEU A 90 3.36 17.48 11.47
C LEU A 90 4.29 16.49 10.76
N LEU A 91 5.26 16.99 10.00
CA LEU A 91 6.24 16.13 9.34
C LEU A 91 7.17 15.48 10.37
N THR A 92 7.00 14.18 10.59
CA THR A 92 7.83 13.40 11.52
C THR A 92 9.08 12.83 10.83
N PRO A 93 10.14 12.47 11.58
CA PRO A 93 11.31 11.78 11.01
C PRO A 93 10.95 10.49 10.27
N LEU A 94 9.97 9.73 10.76
CA LEU A 94 9.50 8.51 10.07
C LEU A 94 8.81 8.85 8.75
N ALA A 95 7.94 9.86 8.73
CA ALA A 95 7.30 10.30 7.49
C ALA A 95 8.34 10.78 6.48
N GLN A 96 9.31 11.59 6.90
CA GLN A 96 10.40 12.08 6.06
C GLN A 96 11.25 10.93 5.48
N LYS A 97 11.64 9.97 6.32
CA LYS A 97 12.36 8.76 5.87
C LYS A 97 11.55 7.94 4.87
N THR A 98 10.24 7.81 5.11
CA THR A 98 9.35 7.05 4.23
C THR A 98 9.18 7.72 2.88
N ILE A 99 9.03 9.05 2.84
CA ILE A 99 9.03 9.83 1.60
C ILE A 99 10.30 9.54 0.79
N SER A 100 11.48 9.68 1.41
CA SER A 100 12.76 9.43 0.73
C SER A 100 12.89 7.98 0.19
N ILE A 101 12.39 6.99 0.92
CA ILE A 101 12.39 5.59 0.46
C ILE A 101 11.44 5.42 -0.74
N VAL A 102 10.23 5.97 -0.66
CA VAL A 102 9.23 5.92 -1.72
C VAL A 102 9.75 6.57 -3.00
N ASP A 103 10.36 7.75 -2.93
CA ASP A 103 10.92 8.44 -4.10
C ASP A 103 12.00 7.61 -4.79
N ARG A 104 12.86 6.98 -4.00
CA ARG A 104 14.00 6.20 -4.50
C ARG A 104 13.63 4.83 -5.05
N GLN A 105 12.56 4.21 -4.55
CA GLN A 105 12.28 2.79 -4.79
C GLN A 105 10.94 2.52 -5.44
N ALA A 106 9.98 3.45 -5.36
CA ALA A 106 8.62 3.21 -5.82
C ALA A 106 8.18 4.09 -7.01
N SER A 107 9.04 4.99 -7.47
CA SER A 107 8.78 5.80 -8.67
C SER A 107 8.72 4.93 -9.94
N THR A 108 8.06 5.45 -10.98
CA THR A 108 7.99 4.81 -12.30
C THR A 108 9.39 4.58 -12.85
N ALA A 109 10.29 5.56 -12.74
CA ALA A 109 11.68 5.42 -13.18
C ALA A 109 12.44 4.33 -12.41
N ALA A 110 12.24 4.22 -11.09
CA ALA A 110 12.83 3.14 -10.30
C ALA A 110 12.31 1.77 -10.75
N LEU A 111 11.01 1.64 -11.01
CA LEU A 111 10.40 0.42 -11.53
C LEU A 111 10.91 0.06 -12.93
N GLU A 112 11.00 1.02 -13.85
CA GLU A 112 11.55 0.82 -15.19
C GLU A 112 13.01 0.38 -15.15
N TYR A 113 13.82 1.00 -14.28
CA TYR A 113 15.18 0.55 -14.02
C TYR A 113 15.18 -0.90 -13.51
N MET A 114 14.38 -1.23 -12.50
CA MET A 114 14.30 -2.59 -11.94
C MET A 114 13.91 -3.62 -13.01
N THR A 115 12.88 -3.33 -13.81
CA THR A 115 12.39 -4.21 -14.89
C THR A 115 13.41 -4.34 -16.04
N SER A 116 14.26 -3.34 -16.28
CA SER A 116 15.30 -3.39 -17.32
C SER A 116 16.46 -4.34 -16.98
N GLN A 117 16.79 -4.51 -15.69
CA GLN A 117 17.91 -5.36 -15.27
C GLN A 117 17.56 -6.85 -15.31
N ILE A 118 16.28 -7.20 -15.19
CA ILE A 118 15.84 -8.59 -15.31
C ILE A 118 15.59 -8.86 -16.80
N GLY A 119 16.55 -9.49 -17.48
CA GLY A 119 16.44 -9.91 -18.89
C GLY A 119 15.16 -10.72 -19.16
N GLU A 120 14.69 -11.47 -18.16
CA GLU A 120 13.36 -12.09 -18.13
C GLU A 120 12.25 -11.10 -17.71
N ARG A 121 11.98 -10.07 -18.54
CA ARG A 121 10.81 -9.16 -18.36
C ARG A 121 9.52 -9.94 -18.07
N ALA A 122 9.44 -11.14 -18.62
CA ALA A 122 8.37 -12.12 -18.47
C ALA A 122 8.16 -12.67 -17.05
N HIS A 123 9.23 -13.10 -16.39
CA HIS A 123 9.15 -13.73 -15.07
C HIS A 123 8.87 -12.69 -13.99
N PHE A 124 9.55 -11.54 -14.07
CA PHE A 124 9.27 -10.43 -13.17
C PHE A 124 7.82 -9.98 -13.34
N SER A 125 7.32 -9.86 -14.57
CA SER A 125 5.90 -9.55 -14.82
C SER A 125 4.92 -10.55 -14.18
N TYR A 126 5.26 -11.85 -14.13
CA TYR A 126 4.44 -12.84 -13.41
C TYR A 126 4.47 -12.63 -11.89
N LEU A 127 5.65 -12.44 -11.30
CA LEU A 127 5.81 -12.12 -9.87
C LEU A 127 5.06 -10.84 -9.49
N LEU A 128 5.12 -9.84 -10.36
CA LEU A 128 4.42 -8.58 -10.21
C LEU A 128 2.89 -8.76 -10.27
N ASN A 129 2.37 -9.59 -11.17
CA ASN A 129 0.94 -9.89 -11.24
C ASN A 129 0.42 -10.59 -9.97
N ASP A 130 1.21 -11.50 -9.39
CA ASP A 130 0.87 -12.14 -8.12
C ASP A 130 0.66 -11.12 -6.98
N LEU A 131 1.39 -10.00 -7.00
CA LEU A 131 1.28 -8.94 -6.00
C LEU A 131 0.00 -8.08 -6.16
N ILE A 132 -0.51 -7.94 -7.38
CA ILE A 132 -1.82 -7.31 -7.64
C ILE A 132 -2.94 -8.16 -7.01
N GLU A 133 -2.87 -9.47 -7.20
CA GLU A 133 -3.82 -10.42 -6.61
C GLU A 133 -3.75 -10.38 -5.08
N ASP A 134 -2.54 -10.39 -4.51
CA ASP A 134 -2.34 -10.35 -3.06
C ASP A 134 -2.94 -9.11 -2.40
N GLU A 135 -2.80 -7.93 -3.03
CA GLU A 135 -3.47 -6.72 -2.54
C GLU A 135 -4.99 -6.85 -2.57
N ALA A 136 -5.54 -7.33 -3.70
CA ALA A 136 -6.99 -7.49 -3.85
C ALA A 136 -7.59 -8.44 -2.79
N ILE A 137 -6.90 -9.56 -2.54
CA ILE A 137 -7.27 -10.58 -1.58
C ILE A 137 -7.15 -10.05 -0.15
N ALA A 138 -5.97 -9.54 0.23
CA ALA A 138 -5.70 -9.08 1.59
C ALA A 138 -6.61 -7.91 1.97
N SER A 139 -6.89 -7.03 1.02
CA SER A 139 -7.77 -5.88 1.24
C SER A 139 -9.21 -6.31 1.52
N SER A 140 -9.72 -7.32 0.79
CA SER A 140 -11.05 -7.89 1.01
C SER A 140 -11.15 -8.69 2.31
N GLN A 141 -10.12 -9.44 2.66
CA GLN A 141 -10.05 -10.18 3.94
C GLN A 141 -10.02 -9.24 5.14
N LEU A 142 -9.41 -8.06 5.03
CA LEU A 142 -9.45 -7.04 6.09
C LEU A 142 -10.89 -6.53 6.34
N GLU A 143 -11.76 -6.55 5.33
CA GLU A 143 -13.20 -6.23 5.46
C GLU A 143 -14.06 -7.47 5.82
N GLY A 144 -13.44 -8.59 6.16
CA GLY A 144 -14.15 -9.79 6.64
C GLY A 144 -14.44 -10.86 5.59
N ALA A 145 -13.93 -10.76 4.35
CA ALA A 145 -14.11 -11.82 3.36
C ALA A 145 -13.50 -13.15 3.84
N ALA A 146 -14.35 -14.15 4.07
CA ALA A 146 -13.97 -15.44 4.63
C ALA A 146 -13.46 -16.43 3.57
N THR A 147 -12.47 -16.02 2.78
CA THR A 147 -11.83 -16.88 1.76
C THR A 147 -10.33 -17.04 2.00
N THR A 148 -9.81 -18.25 1.78
CA THR A 148 -8.37 -18.50 1.90
C THR A 148 -7.61 -17.87 0.74
N THR A 149 -6.40 -17.38 0.99
CA THR A 149 -5.56 -16.79 -0.07
C THR A 149 -5.33 -17.76 -1.23
N ARG A 150 -5.19 -19.07 -0.96
CA ARG A 150 -5.06 -20.09 -2.01
C ARG A 150 -6.29 -20.15 -2.92
N VAL A 151 -7.48 -20.31 -2.35
CA VAL A 151 -8.74 -20.39 -3.12
C VAL A 151 -8.98 -19.11 -3.92
N ALA A 152 -8.69 -17.96 -3.30
CA ALA A 152 -8.85 -16.66 -3.94
C ALA A 152 -7.86 -16.46 -5.10
N LYS A 153 -6.59 -16.83 -4.95
CA LYS A 153 -5.60 -16.81 -6.04
C LYS A 153 -5.98 -17.76 -7.17
N ASP A 154 -6.36 -19.00 -6.85
CA ASP A 154 -6.77 -19.99 -7.86
C ASP A 154 -7.95 -19.45 -8.68
N MET A 155 -8.93 -18.81 -8.04
CA MET A 155 -10.07 -18.17 -8.70
C MET A 155 -9.63 -17.06 -9.67
N LEU A 156 -8.76 -16.14 -9.23
CA LEU A 156 -8.29 -15.02 -10.04
C LEU A 156 -7.44 -15.51 -11.23
N LYS A 157 -6.49 -16.42 -10.99
CA LYS A 157 -5.59 -16.97 -12.01
C LYS A 157 -6.33 -17.78 -13.08
N GLN A 158 -7.32 -18.58 -12.68
CA GLN A 158 -8.12 -19.38 -13.61
C GLN A 158 -9.28 -18.59 -14.24
N GLN A 159 -9.46 -17.30 -13.87
CA GLN A 159 -10.59 -16.47 -14.29
C GLN A 159 -11.95 -17.17 -14.05
N ARG A 160 -12.02 -17.97 -12.97
CA ARG A 160 -13.24 -18.69 -12.61
C ARG A 160 -14.24 -17.70 -12.03
N LEU A 161 -15.52 -17.86 -12.39
CA LEU A 161 -16.61 -17.08 -11.79
C LEU A 161 -16.68 -17.29 -10.25
N PRO A 162 -16.88 -16.21 -9.47
CA PRO A 162 -17.01 -16.29 -8.02
C PRO A 162 -18.32 -16.99 -7.61
N ARG A 163 -18.25 -17.85 -6.60
CA ARG A 163 -19.37 -18.70 -6.13
C ARG A 163 -20.02 -18.17 -4.85
N THR A 164 -19.26 -17.50 -4.00
CA THR A 164 -19.73 -16.99 -2.70
C THR A 164 -19.68 -15.47 -2.64
N PRO A 165 -20.42 -14.81 -1.72
CA PRO A 165 -20.27 -13.38 -1.47
C PRO A 165 -18.81 -12.97 -1.19
N ASP A 166 -18.06 -13.77 -0.43
CA ASP A 166 -16.64 -13.51 -0.13
C ASP A 166 -15.74 -13.57 -1.37
N GLU A 167 -15.98 -14.55 -2.26
CA GLU A 167 -15.30 -14.61 -3.56
C GLU A 167 -15.67 -13.40 -4.43
N ARG A 168 -16.92 -12.95 -4.39
CA ARG A 168 -17.36 -11.73 -5.10
C ARG A 168 -16.72 -10.48 -4.53
N MET A 169 -16.49 -10.40 -3.21
CA MET A 169 -15.72 -9.31 -2.58
C MET A 169 -14.29 -9.25 -3.11
N VAL A 170 -13.58 -10.38 -3.17
CA VAL A 170 -12.23 -10.44 -3.74
C VAL A 170 -12.21 -10.05 -5.20
N MET A 171 -13.10 -10.63 -6.02
CA MET A 171 -13.18 -10.33 -7.44
C MET A 171 -13.53 -8.85 -7.69
N GLY A 172 -14.47 -8.30 -6.91
CA GLY A 172 -14.79 -6.87 -6.92
C GLY A 172 -13.59 -6.00 -6.60
N ASN A 173 -12.85 -6.32 -5.54
CA ASN A 173 -11.67 -5.54 -5.18
C ASN A 173 -10.53 -5.66 -6.21
N TYR A 174 -10.37 -6.81 -6.86
CA TYR A 174 -9.44 -6.99 -7.98
C TYR A 174 -9.84 -6.09 -9.18
N ARG A 175 -11.13 -6.04 -9.52
CA ARG A 175 -11.67 -5.12 -10.54
C ARG A 175 -11.42 -3.66 -10.15
N MET A 176 -11.63 -3.31 -8.88
CA MET A 176 -11.39 -1.96 -8.34
C MET A 176 -9.93 -1.52 -8.50
N MET A 177 -8.97 -2.40 -8.21
CA MET A 177 -7.53 -2.11 -8.37
C MET A 177 -7.11 -1.93 -9.83
N ASN A 178 -7.68 -2.73 -10.74
CA ASN A 178 -7.43 -2.55 -12.18
C ASN A 178 -8.06 -1.26 -12.71
N PHE A 179 -9.28 -0.96 -12.30
CA PHE A 179 -9.96 0.29 -12.65
C PHE A 179 -9.18 1.52 -12.15
N ALA A 180 -8.67 1.49 -10.92
CA ALA A 180 -7.80 2.53 -10.37
C ALA A 180 -6.53 2.73 -11.21
N TRP A 181 -5.93 1.65 -11.72
CA TRP A 181 -4.79 1.76 -12.64
C TRP A 181 -5.19 2.35 -13.99
N GLU A 182 -6.25 1.86 -14.62
CA GLU A 182 -6.72 2.31 -15.94
C GLU A 182 -7.09 3.80 -15.93
N ARG A 183 -7.69 4.28 -14.85
CA ARG A 183 -8.19 5.65 -14.67
C ARG A 183 -7.18 6.59 -13.99
N ARG A 184 -5.93 6.17 -13.82
CA ARG A 184 -4.89 6.93 -13.08
C ARG A 184 -4.60 8.34 -13.65
N TYR A 185 -4.88 8.57 -14.92
CA TYR A 185 -4.62 9.87 -15.56
C TYR A 185 -5.75 10.88 -15.34
N GLU A 186 -6.94 10.45 -14.90
CA GLU A 186 -8.08 11.33 -14.67
C GLU A 186 -7.85 12.26 -13.48
N LEU A 187 -8.59 13.37 -13.41
CA LEU A 187 -8.62 14.22 -12.21
C LEU A 187 -9.50 13.57 -11.14
N MET A 188 -9.25 13.90 -9.87
CA MET A 188 -10.12 13.41 -8.80
C MET A 188 -11.50 14.06 -8.95
N SER A 189 -12.55 13.26 -8.82
CA SER A 189 -13.92 13.76 -8.79
C SER A 189 -14.83 12.83 -7.99
N VAL A 190 -16.01 13.33 -7.65
CA VAL A 190 -17.08 12.56 -6.98
C VAL A 190 -17.53 11.38 -7.86
N GLU A 191 -17.59 11.60 -9.18
CA GLU A 191 -17.91 10.57 -10.18
C GLU A 191 -16.86 9.47 -10.20
N LEU A 192 -15.57 9.82 -10.11
CA LEU A 192 -14.51 8.81 -10.03
C LEU A 192 -14.62 7.99 -8.73
N ILE A 193 -14.86 8.63 -7.59
CA ILE A 193 -15.05 7.95 -6.29
C ILE A 193 -16.23 6.99 -6.35
N THR A 194 -17.37 7.41 -6.91
CA THR A 194 -18.57 6.56 -7.06
C THR A 194 -18.38 5.45 -8.09
N ALA A 195 -17.64 5.69 -9.18
CA ALA A 195 -17.30 4.68 -10.17
C ALA A 195 -16.38 3.57 -9.60
N ILE A 196 -15.35 3.96 -8.84
CA ILE A 196 -14.48 3.04 -8.10
C ILE A 196 -15.30 2.19 -7.12
N HIS A 197 -16.23 2.81 -6.39
CA HIS A 197 -17.13 2.07 -5.51
C HIS A 197 -17.98 1.07 -6.30
N ARG A 198 -18.69 1.52 -7.35
CA ARG A 198 -19.56 0.68 -8.16
C ARG A 198 -18.85 -0.55 -8.70
N VAL A 199 -17.73 -0.36 -9.41
CA VAL A 199 -17.00 -1.48 -10.05
C VAL A 199 -16.51 -2.51 -9.03
N GLY A 200 -16.25 -2.07 -7.79
CA GLY A 200 -15.73 -2.92 -6.74
C GLY A 200 -16.77 -3.65 -5.89
N VAL A 201 -18.04 -3.22 -5.92
CA VAL A 201 -19.09 -3.81 -5.08
C VAL A 201 -20.28 -4.37 -5.85
N GLU A 202 -20.43 -4.01 -7.13
CA GLU A 202 -21.51 -4.51 -7.99
C GLU A 202 -21.49 -6.04 -8.12
N GLY A 203 -22.66 -6.62 -7.89
CA GLY A 203 -22.92 -8.05 -7.90
C GLY A 203 -22.57 -8.78 -6.61
N ILE A 204 -22.03 -8.10 -5.57
CA ILE A 204 -21.79 -8.76 -4.27
C ILE A 204 -23.12 -9.00 -3.55
N ASP A 205 -23.82 -7.89 -3.26
CA ASP A 205 -25.13 -7.76 -2.63
C ASP A 205 -25.61 -6.31 -2.87
N ASP A 206 -26.26 -6.07 -4.02
CA ASP A 206 -26.52 -4.70 -4.48
C ASP A 206 -27.53 -3.95 -3.60
N GLU A 207 -28.42 -4.67 -2.91
CA GLU A 207 -29.35 -4.09 -1.94
C GLU A 207 -28.58 -3.53 -0.74
N LYS A 208 -27.63 -4.30 -0.21
CA LYS A 208 -26.79 -3.89 0.92
C LYS A 208 -25.81 -2.78 0.55
N TYR A 209 -25.07 -2.96 -0.55
CA TYR A 209 -23.97 -2.07 -0.93
C TYR A 209 -24.42 -0.80 -1.64
N SER A 210 -25.54 -0.84 -2.36
CA SER A 210 -26.02 0.27 -3.21
C SER A 210 -24.90 0.80 -4.14
N PRO A 211 -24.47 0.01 -5.14
CA PRO A 211 -23.24 0.28 -5.92
C PRO A 211 -23.15 1.69 -6.52
N GLY A 212 -22.11 2.43 -6.11
CA GLY A 212 -21.85 3.80 -6.56
C GLY A 212 -22.82 4.86 -6.02
N VAL A 213 -23.64 4.56 -5.01
CA VAL A 213 -24.62 5.50 -4.44
C VAL A 213 -24.21 5.90 -3.03
N PHE A 214 -24.17 7.21 -2.75
CA PHE A 214 -23.91 7.70 -1.40
C PHE A 214 -25.03 7.36 -0.42
N ARG A 215 -24.67 7.20 0.86
CA ARG A 215 -25.67 7.08 1.92
C ARG A 215 -26.50 8.36 2.02
N ILE A 216 -27.79 8.17 2.29
CA ILE A 216 -28.78 9.26 2.40
C ILE A 216 -29.19 9.55 3.85
N ASN A 217 -28.67 8.77 4.80
CA ASN A 217 -28.97 8.88 6.23
C ASN A 217 -27.71 8.62 7.09
N ASP A 218 -27.87 8.80 8.40
CA ASP A 218 -26.80 8.71 9.41
C ASP A 218 -26.80 7.37 10.18
N GLU A 219 -27.48 6.36 9.63
CA GLU A 219 -27.56 5.03 10.25
C GLU A 219 -26.26 4.23 10.05
N VAL A 220 -25.48 4.57 9.02
CA VAL A 220 -24.20 3.92 8.72
C VAL A 220 -23.16 4.33 9.77
N VAL A 221 -22.60 3.34 10.46
CA VAL A 221 -21.60 3.51 11.51
C VAL A 221 -20.45 2.55 11.32
N VAL A 222 -19.27 2.92 11.81
CA VAL A 222 -18.10 2.02 11.84
C VAL A 222 -18.11 1.26 13.16
N GLN A 223 -18.05 -0.06 13.09
CA GLN A 223 -18.04 -0.96 14.24
C GLN A 223 -16.72 -1.70 14.39
N ASP A 224 -16.37 -2.05 15.62
CA ASP A 224 -15.28 -3.01 15.89
C ASP A 224 -15.74 -4.46 15.72
N GLY A 225 -14.82 -5.42 15.87
CA GLY A 225 -15.13 -6.86 15.78
C GLY A 225 -16.07 -7.39 16.86
N ALA A 226 -16.40 -6.59 17.89
CA ALA A 226 -17.39 -6.92 18.91
C ALA A 226 -18.75 -6.23 18.65
N GLY A 227 -18.89 -5.51 17.54
CA GLY A 227 -20.11 -4.80 17.17
C GLY A 227 -20.28 -3.43 17.83
N ASN A 228 -19.29 -2.95 18.59
CA ASN A 228 -19.39 -1.63 19.22
C ASN A 228 -19.15 -0.54 18.18
N THR A 229 -19.99 0.49 18.15
CA THR A 229 -19.74 1.68 17.34
C THR A 229 -18.48 2.39 17.82
N VAL A 230 -17.44 2.38 16.98
CA VAL A 230 -16.16 3.05 17.25
C VAL A 230 -16.07 4.42 16.59
N HIS A 231 -16.79 4.63 15.49
CA HIS A 231 -16.86 5.92 14.81
C HIS A 231 -18.24 6.13 14.21
N ARG A 232 -18.74 7.36 14.36
CA ARG A 232 -19.95 7.86 13.70
C ARG A 232 -19.51 8.87 12.64
N PRO A 233 -19.71 8.56 11.35
CA PRO A 233 -19.36 9.47 10.27
C PRO A 233 -20.05 10.83 10.40
N PRO A 234 -19.50 11.90 9.79
CA PRO A 234 -20.20 13.17 9.64
C PRO A 234 -21.59 12.99 9.00
N PRO A 235 -22.56 13.90 9.20
CA PRO A 235 -23.89 13.79 8.61
C PRO A 235 -23.91 13.54 7.09
N ALA A 236 -24.87 12.75 6.60
CA ALA A 236 -25.10 12.48 5.18
C ALA A 236 -25.45 13.78 4.43
N ALA A 237 -26.16 14.69 5.11
CA ALA A 237 -26.39 16.04 4.63
C ALA A 237 -25.05 16.73 4.31
N GLY A 238 -24.92 17.24 3.08
CA GLY A 238 -23.72 17.91 2.60
C GLY A 238 -22.55 17.00 2.22
N LEU A 239 -22.68 15.67 2.30
CA LEU A 239 -21.60 14.71 2.00
C LEU A 239 -20.98 14.92 0.61
N ALA A 240 -21.79 15.05 -0.44
CA ALA A 240 -21.30 15.30 -1.80
C ALA A 240 -20.43 16.57 -1.87
N ALA A 241 -20.89 17.67 -1.26
CA ALA A 241 -20.13 18.92 -1.22
C ALA A 241 -18.80 18.78 -0.43
N ARG A 242 -18.75 17.92 0.61
CA ARG A 242 -17.48 17.64 1.31
C ARG A 242 -16.51 16.84 0.43
N LEU A 243 -17.00 15.87 -0.33
CA LEU A 243 -16.19 15.11 -1.29
C LEU A 243 -15.76 15.95 -2.50
N GLU A 244 -16.55 16.91 -2.95
CA GLU A 244 -16.12 17.88 -3.96
C GLU A 244 -14.97 18.75 -3.47
N ARG A 245 -15.02 19.24 -2.21
CA ARG A 245 -13.91 19.98 -1.62
C ARG A 245 -12.64 19.13 -1.50
N LEU A 246 -12.78 17.86 -1.10
CA LEU A 246 -11.68 16.91 -1.09
C LEU A 246 -11.07 16.73 -2.49
N SER A 247 -11.92 16.58 -3.50
CA SER A 247 -11.50 16.42 -4.91
C SER A 247 -10.78 17.66 -5.41
N HIS A 248 -11.31 18.85 -5.13
CA HIS A 248 -10.68 20.13 -5.47
C HIS A 248 -9.30 20.26 -4.83
N TRP A 249 -9.18 19.98 -3.53
CA TRP A 249 -7.92 20.03 -2.80
C TRP A 249 -6.84 19.11 -3.41
N LEU A 250 -7.21 17.90 -3.86
CA LEU A 250 -6.29 16.98 -4.50
C LEU A 250 -5.85 17.40 -5.90
N ASN A 251 -6.71 18.12 -6.62
CA ASN A 251 -6.43 18.59 -7.98
C ASN A 251 -5.66 19.92 -8.02
N LEU A 252 -5.39 20.56 -6.88
CA LEU A 252 -4.59 21.78 -6.85
C LEU A 252 -3.20 21.51 -7.45
N PRO A 253 -2.75 22.31 -8.42
CA PRO A 253 -1.44 22.13 -9.04
C PRO A 253 -0.34 22.25 -8.00
N GLU A 254 0.66 21.38 -8.07
CA GLU A 254 1.83 21.46 -7.21
C GLU A 254 2.94 22.21 -7.95
N GLY A 255 3.66 23.10 -7.25
CA GLY A 255 5.00 23.50 -7.69
C GLY A 255 5.19 24.96 -8.08
N SER A 256 4.40 25.89 -7.56
CA SER A 256 4.90 27.27 -7.51
C SER A 256 6.02 27.35 -6.46
N PRO A 257 7.20 27.89 -6.77
CA PRO A 257 8.26 28.13 -5.78
C PRO A 257 7.83 29.01 -4.60
N HIS A 258 6.67 29.67 -4.72
CA HIS A 258 6.07 30.55 -3.72
C HIS A 258 4.87 29.92 -3.00
N GLU A 259 4.50 28.67 -3.32
CA GLU A 259 3.50 27.93 -2.55
C GLU A 259 4.06 27.61 -1.16
N LYS A 260 3.51 28.28 -0.14
CA LYS A 260 3.96 28.16 1.24
C LYS A 260 3.81 26.74 1.82
N ASN A 261 3.03 25.87 1.18
CA ASN A 261 2.60 24.58 1.75
C ASN A 261 2.63 23.44 0.70
N TYR A 262 3.78 23.20 0.04
CA TYR A 262 3.96 21.98 -0.75
C TYR A 262 3.71 20.74 0.13
N LEU A 263 2.96 19.77 -0.38
CA LEU A 263 2.69 18.50 0.27
C LEU A 263 3.05 17.37 -0.66
N HIS A 264 3.92 16.47 -0.19
CA HIS A 264 4.35 15.32 -0.96
C HIS A 264 3.15 14.42 -1.36
N PRO A 265 3.11 13.85 -2.59
CA PRO A 265 2.01 13.01 -3.05
C PRO A 265 1.66 11.85 -2.11
N LEU A 266 2.67 11.22 -1.50
CA LEU A 266 2.47 10.18 -0.49
C LEU A 266 1.60 10.65 0.69
N ILE A 267 1.85 11.87 1.20
CA ILE A 267 1.10 12.43 2.32
C ILE A 267 -0.34 12.76 1.89
N LYS A 268 -0.51 13.29 0.67
CA LYS A 268 -1.84 13.50 0.08
C LYS A 268 -2.62 12.19 -0.09
N ALA A 269 -1.97 11.12 -0.58
CA ALA A 269 -2.58 9.80 -0.73
C ALA A 269 -3.04 9.21 0.61
N ILE A 270 -2.20 9.28 1.64
CA ILE A 270 -2.55 8.80 2.99
C ILE A 270 -3.68 9.65 3.57
N THR A 271 -3.66 10.95 3.34
CA THR A 271 -4.72 11.87 3.78
C THR A 271 -6.05 11.57 3.09
N LEU A 272 -6.03 11.27 1.78
CA LEU A 272 -7.20 10.84 1.02
C LEU A 272 -7.77 9.54 1.59
N HIS A 273 -6.92 8.56 1.90
CA HIS A 273 -7.33 7.31 2.56
C HIS A 273 -8.05 7.60 3.88
N PHE A 274 -7.47 8.45 4.75
CA PHE A 274 -8.12 8.85 5.99
C PHE A 274 -9.47 9.51 5.72
N ALA A 275 -9.51 10.49 4.82
CA ALA A 275 -10.70 11.28 4.52
C ALA A 275 -11.88 10.41 4.07
N LEU A 276 -11.66 9.40 3.22
CA LEU A 276 -12.73 8.48 2.81
C LEU A 276 -13.19 7.58 3.96
N GLY A 277 -12.26 7.09 4.78
CA GLY A 277 -12.61 6.28 5.94
C GLY A 277 -13.45 7.07 6.96
N TYR A 278 -13.13 8.36 7.14
CA TYR A 278 -13.77 9.28 8.07
C TYR A 278 -15.13 9.80 7.56
N GLU A 279 -15.23 10.24 6.30
CA GLU A 279 -16.51 10.70 5.72
C GLU A 279 -17.49 9.54 5.52
N HIS A 280 -16.95 8.34 5.28
CA HIS A 280 -17.67 7.09 5.14
C HIS A 280 -18.88 7.20 4.19
N PRO A 281 -18.66 7.53 2.91
CA PRO A 281 -19.71 8.02 2.03
C PRO A 281 -20.71 6.96 1.57
N PHE A 282 -20.36 5.67 1.60
CA PHE A 282 -21.18 4.57 1.11
C PHE A 282 -21.79 3.76 2.25
N ARG A 283 -22.79 2.93 1.96
CA ARG A 283 -23.40 2.02 2.95
C ARG A 283 -22.44 0.92 3.42
N ASP A 284 -21.60 0.42 2.53
CA ASP A 284 -20.56 -0.59 2.79
C ASP A 284 -19.45 -0.41 1.73
N GLY A 285 -18.30 -1.06 1.87
CA GLY A 285 -17.20 -1.00 0.90
C GLY A 285 -16.24 0.18 1.07
N ASN A 286 -16.49 1.08 2.02
CA ASN A 286 -15.69 2.30 2.24
C ASN A 286 -14.20 2.02 2.45
N GLY A 287 -13.85 1.01 3.25
CA GLY A 287 -12.44 0.69 3.51
C GLY A 287 -11.70 0.19 2.27
N ARG A 288 -12.36 -0.59 1.39
CA ARG A 288 -11.79 -1.02 0.09
C ARG A 288 -11.60 0.18 -0.85
N VAL A 289 -12.60 1.04 -0.94
CA VAL A 289 -12.52 2.27 -1.77
C VAL A 289 -11.42 3.21 -1.29
N ALA A 290 -11.29 3.43 0.02
CA ALA A 290 -10.25 4.30 0.58
C ALA A 290 -8.83 3.81 0.23
N ARG A 291 -8.62 2.49 0.27
CA ARG A 291 -7.34 1.87 -0.14
C ARG A 291 -7.11 1.96 -1.64
N ALA A 292 -8.12 1.65 -2.47
CA ALA A 292 -7.99 1.80 -3.91
C ALA A 292 -7.69 3.24 -4.34
N LEU A 293 -8.28 4.24 -3.66
CA LEU A 293 -8.01 5.66 -3.89
C LEU A 293 -6.60 6.08 -3.47
N PHE A 294 -6.04 5.51 -2.40
CA PHE A 294 -4.62 5.66 -2.08
C PHE A 294 -3.76 5.22 -3.27
N TYR A 295 -3.98 4.01 -3.79
CA TYR A 295 -3.23 3.48 -4.92
C TYR A 295 -3.40 4.30 -6.19
N TRP A 296 -4.65 4.66 -6.53
CA TRP A 296 -4.96 5.54 -7.66
C TRP A 296 -4.14 6.83 -7.61
N PHE A 297 -4.08 7.48 -6.43
CA PHE A 297 -3.33 8.73 -6.29
C PHE A 297 -1.83 8.53 -6.43
N MET A 298 -1.29 7.42 -5.93
CA MET A 298 0.13 7.07 -6.14
C MET A 298 0.43 6.81 -7.62
N PHE A 299 -0.46 6.11 -8.34
CA PHE A 299 -0.31 5.86 -9.78
C PHE A 299 -0.35 7.15 -10.59
N LYS A 300 -1.26 8.06 -10.24
CA LYS A 300 -1.40 9.37 -10.88
C LYS A 300 -0.13 10.22 -10.77
N ASN A 301 0.61 10.09 -9.66
CA ASN A 301 1.81 10.86 -9.36
C ASN A 301 3.11 10.08 -9.67
N GLU A 302 3.08 9.22 -10.68
CA GLU A 302 4.27 8.50 -11.18
C GLU A 302 4.97 7.59 -10.15
N PHE A 303 4.22 7.03 -9.21
CA PHE A 303 4.71 5.97 -8.33
C PHE A 303 4.17 4.59 -8.76
N ALA A 304 4.50 4.18 -9.99
CA ALA A 304 3.95 2.98 -10.61
C ALA A 304 4.32 1.67 -9.88
N ALA A 305 5.40 1.62 -9.10
CA ALA A 305 5.76 0.41 -8.35
C ALA A 305 4.69 0.01 -7.33
N PHE A 306 3.88 0.95 -6.84
CA PHE A 306 2.75 0.64 -5.96
C PHE A 306 1.75 -0.32 -6.60
N ARG A 307 1.72 -0.45 -7.93
CA ARG A 307 0.88 -1.46 -8.61
C ARG A 307 1.20 -2.86 -8.10
N TYR A 308 2.42 -3.08 -7.64
CA TYR A 308 2.95 -4.38 -7.25
C TYR A 308 3.33 -4.43 -5.77
N ILE A 309 2.90 -3.45 -4.95
CA ILE A 309 3.18 -3.44 -3.51
C ILE A 309 1.86 -3.68 -2.78
N ALA A 310 1.73 -4.83 -2.13
CA ALA A 310 0.52 -5.21 -1.38
C ALA A 310 0.56 -4.71 0.07
N ILE A 311 0.11 -3.47 0.29
CA ILE A 311 0.09 -2.79 1.60
C ILE A 311 -0.93 -3.46 2.53
N SER A 312 -2.07 -3.91 1.98
CA SER A 312 -3.13 -4.51 2.77
C SER A 312 -2.73 -5.80 3.46
N LEU A 313 -1.71 -6.52 2.98
CA LEU A 313 -1.15 -7.67 3.70
C LEU A 313 -0.62 -7.26 5.08
N LEU A 314 0.08 -6.14 5.18
CA LEU A 314 0.61 -5.64 6.44
C LEU A 314 -0.48 -5.01 7.31
N LEU A 315 -1.48 -4.35 6.71
CA LEU A 315 -2.63 -3.81 7.45
C LEU A 315 -3.47 -4.93 8.08
N ARG A 316 -3.73 -6.01 7.32
CA ARG A 316 -4.44 -7.21 7.79
C ARG A 316 -3.74 -7.91 8.95
N ASN A 317 -2.40 -7.79 9.05
CA ASN A 317 -1.65 -8.35 10.17
C ASN A 317 -1.70 -7.46 11.43
N ALA A 318 -2.22 -6.23 11.33
CA ALA A 318 -2.31 -5.29 12.45
C ALA A 318 -3.61 -4.45 12.44
N PRO A 319 -4.81 -5.08 12.34
CA PRO A 319 -6.08 -4.37 12.14
C PRO A 319 -6.43 -3.47 13.32
N VAL A 320 -6.08 -3.89 14.54
CA VAL A 320 -6.29 -3.11 15.76
C VAL A 320 -5.45 -1.84 15.76
N LYS A 321 -4.19 -1.91 15.32
CA LYS A 321 -3.32 -0.71 15.23
C LYS A 321 -3.82 0.24 14.15
N TYR A 322 -4.30 -0.30 13.04
CA TYR A 322 -4.90 0.45 11.94
C TYR A 322 -6.18 1.18 12.38
N GLY A 323 -7.13 0.50 13.01
CA GLY A 323 -8.34 1.16 13.54
C GLY A 323 -8.00 2.19 14.63
N ARG A 324 -7.02 1.90 15.49
CA ARG A 324 -6.59 2.84 16.54
C ARG A 324 -5.96 4.12 15.99
N SER A 325 -5.29 4.09 14.84
CA SER A 325 -4.71 5.30 14.29
C SER A 325 -5.78 6.29 13.83
N TYR A 326 -6.94 5.82 13.31
CA TYR A 326 -8.13 6.66 13.10
C TYR A 326 -8.61 7.28 14.41
N LEU A 327 -8.81 6.46 15.44
CA LEU A 327 -9.33 6.91 16.74
C LEU A 327 -8.39 7.92 17.43
N HIS A 328 -7.07 7.76 17.28
CA HIS A 328 -6.10 8.73 17.80
C HIS A 328 -6.18 10.07 17.09
N THR A 329 -6.38 10.08 15.77
CA THR A 329 -6.60 11.29 14.99
C THR A 329 -7.89 12.01 15.41
N GLU A 330 -8.99 11.27 15.56
CA GLU A 330 -10.27 11.85 15.99
C GLU A 330 -10.23 12.38 17.44
N ALA A 331 -9.54 11.67 18.33
CA ALA A 331 -9.44 12.06 19.73
C ALA A 331 -8.60 13.33 19.95
N ASP A 332 -7.83 13.77 18.97
CA ASP A 332 -6.87 14.87 19.08
C ASP A 332 -7.09 15.97 18.02
N GLU A 333 -8.35 16.33 17.81
CA GLU A 333 -8.77 17.48 16.97
C GLU A 333 -8.32 17.36 15.50
N LEU A 334 -8.50 16.17 14.93
CA LEU A 334 -8.06 15.78 13.58
C LEU A 334 -6.56 16.01 13.34
N ASP A 335 -5.75 15.61 14.33
CA ASP A 335 -4.32 15.45 14.11
C ASP A 335 -4.06 14.16 13.31
N LEU A 336 -3.97 14.29 11.99
CA LEU A 336 -3.72 13.18 11.07
C LEU A 336 -2.30 12.62 11.20
N THR A 337 -1.41 13.27 11.96
CA THR A 337 -0.04 12.79 12.14
C THR A 337 -0.02 11.36 12.68
N TYR A 338 -0.96 10.95 13.55
CA TYR A 338 -1.05 9.56 14.03
C TYR A 338 -1.38 8.56 12.92
N PHE A 339 -2.36 8.88 12.06
CA PHE A 339 -2.72 8.05 10.93
C PHE A 339 -1.59 7.98 9.91
N ILE A 340 -0.98 9.14 9.60
CA ILE A 340 0.12 9.26 8.66
C ILE A 340 1.36 8.51 9.15
N GLU A 341 1.74 8.65 10.43
CA GLU A 341 2.87 7.93 11.01
C GLU A 341 2.66 6.41 10.94
N PHE A 342 1.46 5.94 11.29
CA PHE A 342 1.11 4.52 11.16
C PHE A 342 1.22 4.04 9.72
N GLN A 343 0.60 4.74 8.77
CA GLN A 343 0.63 4.37 7.36
C GLN A 343 2.06 4.43 6.79
N CYS A 344 2.85 5.45 7.12
CA CYS A 344 4.26 5.51 6.75
C CYS A 344 5.04 4.30 7.27
N SER A 345 4.80 3.86 8.50
CA SER A 345 5.45 2.65 9.05
C SER A 345 5.10 1.37 8.28
N VAL A 346 3.89 1.28 7.75
CA VAL A 346 3.40 0.14 6.96
C VAL A 346 3.97 0.22 5.54
N ILE A 347 3.84 1.38 4.89
CA ILE A 347 4.29 1.63 3.52
C ILE A 347 5.81 1.47 3.43
N GLN A 348 6.59 1.97 4.39
CA GLN A 348 8.03 1.78 4.43
C GLN A 348 8.40 0.29 4.39
N ARG A 349 7.75 -0.54 5.21
CA ARG A 349 7.99 -1.99 5.23
C ARG A 349 7.55 -2.66 3.94
N ALA A 350 6.43 -2.23 3.36
CA ALA A 350 5.92 -2.78 2.11
C ALA A 350 6.88 -2.49 0.92
N VAL A 351 7.35 -1.25 0.81
CA VAL A 351 8.28 -0.81 -0.25
C VAL A 351 9.65 -1.48 -0.10
N LEU A 352 10.18 -1.57 1.13
CA LEU A 352 11.44 -2.27 1.40
C LEU A 352 11.32 -3.76 1.09
N GLY A 353 10.25 -4.42 1.55
CA GLY A 353 10.02 -5.84 1.24
C GLY A 353 9.91 -6.13 -0.26
N PHE A 354 9.23 -5.26 -1.01
CA PHE A 354 9.19 -5.33 -2.47
C PHE A 354 10.58 -5.21 -3.10
N THR A 355 11.38 -4.25 -2.63
CA THR A 355 12.75 -4.03 -3.13
C THR A 355 13.68 -5.19 -2.79
N ASP A 356 13.52 -5.81 -1.62
CA ASP A 356 14.33 -6.95 -1.19
C ASP A 356 14.02 -8.19 -2.04
N VAL A 357 12.73 -8.48 -2.29
CA VAL A 357 12.30 -9.53 -3.22
C VAL A 357 12.91 -9.33 -4.61
N TYR A 358 12.90 -8.09 -5.12
CA TYR A 358 13.54 -7.77 -6.40
C TYR A 358 15.04 -8.07 -6.38
N ARG A 359 15.77 -7.62 -5.36
CA ARG A 359 17.23 -7.83 -5.25
C ARG A 359 17.59 -9.31 -5.13
N GLU A 360 16.82 -10.08 -4.37
CA GLU A 360 16.97 -11.53 -4.27
C GLU A 360 16.79 -12.19 -5.64
N SER A 361 15.75 -11.80 -6.38
CA SER A 361 15.52 -12.31 -7.75
C SER A 361 16.70 -12.01 -8.68
N VAL A 362 17.22 -10.79 -8.67
CA VAL A 362 18.40 -10.41 -9.49
C VAL A 362 19.63 -11.21 -9.09
N GLY A 363 19.90 -11.33 -7.78
CA GLY A 363 21.03 -12.09 -7.27
C GLY A 363 20.97 -13.57 -7.63
N CYS A 364 19.79 -14.18 -7.60
CA CYS A 364 19.59 -15.56 -8.04
C CYS A 364 19.86 -15.73 -9.55
N THR A 365 19.38 -14.80 -10.38
CA THR A 365 19.65 -14.82 -11.83
C THR A 365 21.14 -14.69 -12.12
N GLU A 366 21.83 -13.73 -11.50
CA GLU A 366 23.28 -13.56 -11.67
C GLU A 366 24.06 -14.80 -11.20
N ALA A 367 23.68 -15.39 -10.06
CA ALA A 367 24.34 -16.59 -9.54
C ALA A 367 24.15 -17.80 -10.46
N PHE A 368 23.00 -17.90 -11.12
CA PHE A 368 22.74 -18.93 -12.12
C PHE A 368 23.57 -18.72 -13.38
N GLU A 369 23.62 -17.50 -13.91
CA GLU A 369 24.44 -17.18 -15.08
C GLU A 369 25.93 -17.45 -14.80
N ARG A 370 26.45 -17.05 -13.64
CA ARG A 370 27.83 -17.38 -13.25
C ARG A 370 28.07 -18.88 -13.20
N ARG A 371 27.08 -19.66 -12.75
CA ARG A 371 27.17 -21.14 -12.72
C ARG A 371 27.26 -21.70 -14.15
N LEU A 372 26.41 -21.23 -15.06
CA LEU A 372 26.44 -21.64 -16.47
C LEU A 372 27.79 -21.31 -17.10
N THR A 373 28.32 -20.11 -16.88
CA THR A 373 29.64 -19.72 -17.38
C THR A 373 30.75 -20.61 -16.81
N ASN A 374 30.75 -20.85 -15.50
CA ASN A 374 31.79 -21.62 -14.83
C ASN A 374 31.81 -23.11 -15.20
N CYS A 375 30.66 -23.69 -15.57
CA CYS A 375 30.60 -25.09 -16.03
C CYS A 375 30.87 -25.25 -17.53
N GLY A 376 31.33 -24.18 -18.21
CA GLY A 376 31.56 -24.20 -19.66
C GLY A 376 30.28 -24.49 -20.46
N PHE A 377 29.10 -24.16 -19.91
CA PHE A 377 27.82 -24.43 -20.56
C PHE A 377 27.78 -23.84 -21.97
N PHE A 378 28.22 -22.58 -22.10
CA PHE A 378 28.23 -21.88 -23.38
C PHE A 378 29.17 -22.50 -24.42
N ASP A 379 30.22 -23.20 -23.98
CA ASP A 379 31.16 -23.90 -24.88
C ASP A 379 30.57 -25.20 -25.43
N GLN A 380 29.57 -25.77 -24.76
CA GLN A 380 28.88 -27.00 -25.15
C GLN A 380 27.71 -26.75 -26.11
N LEU A 381 27.27 -25.49 -26.26
CA LEU A 381 26.12 -25.16 -27.10
C LEU A 381 26.47 -25.08 -28.58
N THR A 382 25.64 -25.69 -29.41
CA THR A 382 25.59 -25.38 -30.84
C THR A 382 25.13 -23.93 -31.06
N GLU A 383 25.40 -23.38 -32.25
CA GLU A 383 24.99 -22.02 -32.61
C GLU A 383 23.47 -21.81 -32.45
N LYS A 384 22.65 -22.79 -32.86
CA LYS A 384 21.19 -22.78 -32.67
C LYS A 384 20.79 -22.81 -31.20
N GLN A 385 21.43 -23.66 -30.38
CA GLN A 385 21.11 -23.73 -28.95
C GLN A 385 21.50 -22.45 -28.22
N ARG A 386 22.62 -21.82 -28.61
CA ARG A 386 23.02 -20.50 -28.08
C ARG A 386 22.00 -19.43 -28.45
N ALA A 387 21.54 -19.41 -29.71
CA ALA A 387 20.52 -18.47 -30.15
C ALA A 387 19.17 -18.69 -29.45
N LEU A 388 18.75 -19.94 -29.24
CA LEU A 388 17.55 -20.29 -28.45
C LEU A 388 17.67 -19.83 -27.00
N TYR A 389 18.82 -20.06 -26.36
CA TYR A 389 19.09 -19.57 -25.02
C TYR A 389 19.02 -18.05 -24.94
N GLU A 390 19.59 -17.31 -25.91
CA GLU A 390 19.53 -15.84 -25.92
C GLU A 390 18.11 -15.31 -26.15
N VAL A 391 17.33 -15.94 -27.04
CA VAL A 391 15.91 -15.60 -27.25
C VAL A 391 15.10 -15.82 -25.98
N ALA A 392 15.36 -16.91 -25.26
CA ALA A 392 14.71 -17.20 -23.98
C ALA A 392 15.15 -16.20 -22.89
N ARG A 393 16.46 -15.96 -22.75
CA ARG A 393 17.07 -15.04 -21.76
C ARG A 393 16.54 -13.62 -21.92
N ASN A 394 16.42 -13.14 -23.15
CA ASN A 394 15.96 -11.78 -23.43
C ASN A 394 14.43 -11.65 -23.33
N GLY A 395 13.72 -12.73 -22.99
CA GLY A 395 12.27 -12.77 -22.84
C GLY A 395 11.49 -12.58 -24.14
N VAL A 396 12.13 -12.78 -25.30
CA VAL A 396 11.50 -12.62 -26.63
C VAL A 396 10.48 -13.73 -26.87
N ALA A 397 10.77 -14.96 -26.43
CA ALA A 397 9.83 -16.07 -26.40
C ALA A 397 9.94 -16.83 -25.08
N ARG A 398 8.81 -17.32 -24.56
CA ARG A 398 8.72 -18.07 -23.28
C ARG A 398 8.50 -19.55 -23.48
N GLU A 399 7.82 -19.89 -24.57
CA GLU A 399 7.38 -21.22 -24.91
C GLU A 399 8.11 -21.63 -26.18
N PHE A 400 8.79 -22.76 -26.11
CA PHE A 400 9.55 -23.29 -27.22
C PHE A 400 8.97 -24.65 -27.59
N THR A 401 8.35 -24.71 -28.76
CA THR A 401 7.94 -25.96 -29.42
C THR A 401 8.83 -26.19 -30.63
N ALA A 402 9.04 -27.45 -31.00
CA ALA A 402 9.81 -27.77 -32.20
C ALA A 402 9.23 -27.10 -33.45
N SER A 403 7.90 -26.96 -33.52
CA SER A 403 7.20 -26.25 -34.61
C SER A 403 7.55 -24.76 -34.65
N ASN A 404 7.47 -24.04 -33.52
CA ASN A 404 7.78 -22.60 -33.52
C ASN A 404 9.26 -22.34 -33.79
N VAL A 405 10.14 -23.22 -33.30
CA VAL A 405 11.59 -23.07 -33.48
C VAL A 405 11.96 -23.33 -34.94
N ALA A 406 11.36 -24.34 -35.57
CA ALA A 406 11.56 -24.61 -36.99
C ALA A 406 11.18 -23.42 -37.88
N GLU A 407 10.03 -22.79 -37.62
CA GLU A 407 9.58 -21.59 -38.34
C GLU A 407 10.49 -20.38 -38.08
N ASN A 408 10.75 -20.06 -36.81
CA ASN A 408 11.47 -18.83 -36.44
C ASN A 408 12.97 -18.87 -36.78
N PHE A 409 13.58 -20.06 -36.79
CA PHE A 409 15.00 -20.25 -37.11
C PHE A 409 15.24 -20.79 -38.52
N ALA A 410 14.18 -20.85 -39.36
CA ALA A 410 14.22 -21.36 -40.74
C ALA A 410 14.96 -22.70 -40.86
N CYS A 411 14.60 -23.68 -40.02
CA CYS A 411 15.24 -24.98 -39.95
C CYS A 411 14.24 -26.14 -39.99
N SER A 412 14.74 -27.37 -40.16
CA SER A 412 13.85 -28.53 -40.19
C SER A 412 13.29 -28.85 -38.80
N TYR A 413 12.12 -29.50 -38.74
CA TYR A 413 11.50 -29.89 -37.48
C TYR A 413 12.42 -30.79 -36.64
N SER A 414 13.16 -31.72 -37.26
CA SER A 414 14.06 -32.61 -36.51
C SER A 414 15.27 -31.86 -35.94
N GLU A 415 15.80 -30.86 -36.66
CA GLU A 415 16.87 -30.00 -36.16
C GLU A 415 16.39 -29.14 -34.98
N ALA A 416 15.19 -28.57 -35.06
CA ALA A 416 14.57 -27.81 -33.98
C ALA A 416 14.33 -28.68 -32.74
N ALA A 417 13.79 -29.89 -32.92
CA ALA A 417 13.55 -30.84 -31.84
C ALA A 417 14.88 -31.26 -31.17
N SER A 418 15.90 -31.59 -31.95
CA SER A 418 17.22 -31.98 -31.43
C SER A 418 17.90 -30.85 -30.65
N ALA A 419 17.79 -29.59 -31.12
CA ALA A 419 18.33 -28.45 -30.39
C ALA A 419 17.65 -28.26 -29.02
N LEU A 420 16.31 -28.39 -28.98
CA LEU A 420 15.52 -28.29 -27.75
C LEU A 420 15.79 -29.45 -26.79
N ASP A 421 15.86 -30.69 -27.28
CA ASP A 421 16.19 -31.85 -26.46
C ASP A 421 17.58 -31.71 -25.82
N GLY A 422 18.58 -31.23 -26.56
CA GLY A 422 19.91 -30.97 -26.00
C GLY A 422 19.91 -29.89 -24.89
N LEU A 423 19.04 -28.87 -24.98
CA LEU A 423 18.89 -27.87 -23.92
C LEU A 423 18.17 -28.40 -22.66
N ASP A 424 17.24 -29.36 -22.83
CA ASP A 424 16.60 -30.10 -21.73
C ASP A 424 17.58 -31.06 -21.05
N GLU A 425 18.40 -31.78 -21.83
CA GLU A 425 19.47 -32.66 -21.35
C GLU A 425 20.51 -31.92 -20.51
N LEU A 426 20.90 -30.72 -20.94
CA LEU A 426 21.78 -29.83 -20.18
C LEU A 426 21.11 -29.23 -18.94
N ARG A 427 19.83 -29.55 -18.70
CA ARG A 427 19.01 -29.07 -17.58
C ARG A 427 18.99 -27.54 -17.49
N VAL A 428 19.01 -26.87 -18.63
CA VAL A 428 18.80 -25.43 -18.75
C VAL A 428 17.40 -25.13 -19.21
N PHE A 429 16.74 -26.03 -19.92
CA PHE A 429 15.30 -25.96 -20.16
C PHE A 429 14.55 -27.00 -19.31
N GLU A 430 13.26 -26.76 -19.06
CA GLU A 430 12.33 -27.72 -18.50
C GLU A 430 11.24 -28.02 -19.53
N ARG A 431 11.00 -29.30 -19.79
CA ARG A 431 9.91 -29.78 -20.62
C ARG A 431 8.64 -29.96 -19.79
N ARG A 432 7.53 -29.35 -20.23
CA ARG A 432 6.18 -29.55 -19.66
C ARG A 432 5.19 -29.96 -20.75
N LYS A 433 4.24 -30.82 -20.39
CA LYS A 433 3.18 -31.25 -21.30
C LYS A 433 2.02 -30.25 -21.23
N MET A 434 1.71 -29.59 -22.35
CA MET A 434 0.58 -28.66 -22.44
C MET A 434 -0.35 -29.12 -23.56
N GLY A 435 -1.52 -29.64 -23.17
CA GLY A 435 -2.44 -30.27 -24.11
C GLY A 435 -1.83 -31.51 -24.79
N ARG A 436 -1.71 -31.46 -26.12
CA ARG A 436 -1.13 -32.54 -26.95
C ARG A 436 0.34 -32.33 -27.31
N GLU A 437 0.93 -31.20 -26.96
CA GLU A 437 2.32 -30.87 -27.29
C GLU A 437 3.21 -30.81 -26.04
N TRP A 438 4.50 -31.02 -26.27
CA TRP A 438 5.55 -30.74 -25.29
C TRP A 438 6.09 -29.34 -25.53
N VAL A 439 6.05 -28.53 -24.49
CA VAL A 439 6.53 -27.15 -24.51
C VAL A 439 7.72 -27.05 -23.57
N LEU A 440 8.81 -26.48 -24.05
CA LEU A 440 10.00 -26.25 -23.24
C LEU A 440 10.06 -24.79 -22.78
N PHE A 441 10.57 -24.61 -21.57
CA PHE A 441 10.75 -23.31 -20.91
C PHE A 441 12.18 -23.21 -20.40
N LEU A 442 12.77 -22.02 -20.41
CA LEU A 442 14.04 -21.80 -19.69
C LEU A 442 13.81 -22.12 -18.20
N ARG A 443 14.66 -22.98 -17.63
CA ARG A 443 14.58 -23.33 -16.21
C ARG A 443 14.84 -22.10 -15.38
N ASN A 444 13.88 -21.82 -14.52
CA ASN A 444 14.01 -20.72 -13.59
C ASN A 444 14.98 -21.08 -12.45
N PRO A 445 16.07 -20.32 -12.24
CA PRO A 445 16.96 -20.52 -11.09
C PRO A 445 16.29 -20.29 -9.73
N VAL A 446 15.12 -19.65 -9.74
CA VAL A 446 14.30 -19.29 -8.58
C VAL A 446 13.29 -20.40 -8.22
N GLY A 447 13.29 -21.54 -8.93
CA GLY A 447 12.30 -22.64 -8.84
C GLY A 447 12.10 -23.35 -7.47
N GLY A 448 12.69 -22.85 -6.38
CA GLY A 448 12.39 -23.24 -5.00
C GLY A 448 11.39 -22.34 -4.27
N TRP A 449 10.87 -21.28 -4.90
CA TRP A 449 10.00 -20.31 -4.23
C TRP A 449 8.60 -20.88 -4.01
N LYS A 450 8.39 -21.50 -2.85
CA LYS A 450 7.04 -21.68 -2.30
C LYS A 450 6.40 -20.29 -2.17
N HIS A 451 5.15 -20.21 -2.62
CA HIS A 451 4.25 -19.05 -2.62
C HIS A 451 4.78 -17.76 -1.96
N GLY A 452 4.79 -16.64 -2.70
CA GLY A 452 5.20 -15.30 -2.25
C GLY A 452 4.53 -14.79 -0.94
N SER A 453 3.51 -15.49 -0.43
CA SER A 453 2.95 -15.29 0.90
C SER A 453 3.89 -15.65 2.06
N GLU A 454 4.92 -16.50 1.86
CA GLU A 454 5.85 -16.88 2.94
C GLU A 454 6.93 -15.83 3.21
N PHE A 455 7.33 -15.05 2.20
CA PHE A 455 8.41 -14.05 2.30
C PHE A 455 7.96 -12.69 2.85
N LEU A 456 6.65 -12.39 2.86
CA LEU A 456 6.10 -11.23 3.55
C LEU A 456 5.79 -11.49 5.03
N ARG A 457 6.26 -12.61 5.60
CA ARG A 457 6.35 -12.71 7.06
C ARG A 457 7.44 -11.74 7.51
N PRO A 458 7.11 -10.62 8.18
CA PRO A 458 8.16 -9.80 8.76
C PRO A 458 8.97 -10.70 9.69
N HIS A 459 10.30 -10.68 9.57
CA HIS A 459 11.13 -11.06 10.70
C HIS A 459 10.62 -10.23 11.88
N VAL A 460 9.94 -10.89 12.81
CA VAL A 460 9.60 -10.30 14.09
C VAL A 460 10.93 -10.16 14.80
N ALA A 461 11.60 -9.02 14.57
CA ALA A 461 12.59 -8.53 15.49
C ALA A 461 11.81 -8.23 16.78
N THR A 462 11.82 -9.19 17.69
CA THR A 462 11.47 -8.95 19.09
C THR A 462 12.45 -7.92 19.62
N ALA A 463 11.95 -6.70 19.83
CA ALA A 463 12.50 -5.69 20.73
C ALA A 463 11.34 -5.04 21.49
#